data_AF-A0A7Y3IS16-F1
#
_entry.id   AF-A0A7Y3IS16-F1
#
_cell.length_a   1.000
_cell.length_b   1.000
_cell.length_c   1.000
_cell.angle_alpha   90.00
_cell.angle_beta   90.00
_cell.angle_gamma   90.00
#
_symmetry.space_group_name_H-M   'P 1'
#
loop_
_entity.id
_entity.type
_entity.pdbx_description
1 polymer ?
#
loop_
_entity_poly.entity_id
_entity_poly.type
_entity_poly.pdbx_seq_one_letter_code
_entity_poly.pdbx_strand_id
1 'polypeptide(L)'
;MKHFDVLDRDLDIFGKHFLEASAGTGKTFALENLVCRLLLHPEKSIPIEKILIVTFTKASTREIKARIRSTLEKVKHYLIYDPTALDYVASLQERGEVQEALRKAEDALANFTQAQIYTIHGFCYRMLQEFAFTADIGLHITDVEDFGYKAIAKERVKDFLRLGLSNSYSPVQVEKILRKEGYDVDSFAEKLVKMIEKGTHIPSNISFSEAVEQVQGKLQEISKTYSVRAEDFLQDYTRVASCYKKMTSQAFEKQALFLGELLQEKVFADKDISLLLQQEELFLEGMKEGNKKLRGSFPEKNTLHYPDIFAELREEIYPIFEKMNDTSCTMLRMGRDFQELWEKKQNAVELFSPDDIVKKMAKSVENTEFVSEIQKKYDACVIDEFQDTDTLQWKIFRTLFLDPQNPIRSLCFVGDPKQSIYSFRKADLYTYLQAKEEVGESCVLSTNYRSQPSLVKALNTLFSSETVKSWIRLPSLNTEMEYTHVKAAPHAEEEVFEDGKASLHFFIAESPLGREKKWPTSEMEEK
;
A
#
# COMPACT_ATOMS: atom_id res chain seq x y z
N MET A 1 -2.64 -24.96 24.67
CA MET A 1 -3.11 -23.58 24.91
C MET A 1 -4.15 -23.59 26.01
N LYS A 2 -4.16 -22.58 26.87
CA LYS A 2 -5.21 -22.41 27.89
C LYS A 2 -6.49 -21.89 27.24
N HIS A 3 -7.65 -22.32 27.74
CA HIS A 3 -8.93 -21.74 27.34
C HIS A 3 -9.04 -20.34 27.95
N PHE A 4 -9.45 -19.35 27.17
CA PHE A 4 -9.70 -17.99 27.66
C PHE A 4 -11.19 -17.75 27.69
N ASP A 5 -11.78 -17.90 28.87
CA ASP A 5 -13.17 -17.54 29.10
C ASP A 5 -13.20 -16.19 29.81
N VAL A 6 -13.55 -15.14 29.05
CA VAL A 6 -13.62 -13.78 29.59
C VAL A 6 -14.68 -13.63 30.68
N LEU A 7 -15.67 -14.52 30.74
CA LEU A 7 -16.75 -14.44 31.71
C LEU A 7 -16.37 -15.06 33.06
N ASP A 8 -15.46 -16.03 33.05
CA ASP A 8 -14.93 -16.70 34.24
C ASP A 8 -14.33 -15.69 35.22
N ARG A 9 -14.89 -15.68 36.44
CA ARG A 9 -14.44 -14.82 37.55
C ARG A 9 -12.97 -15.03 37.92
N ASP A 10 -12.42 -16.23 37.70
CA ASP A 10 -11.07 -16.62 38.10
C ASP A 10 -10.03 -16.40 36.99
N LEU A 11 -10.45 -16.01 35.78
CA LEU A 11 -9.52 -15.62 34.72
C LEU A 11 -8.71 -14.39 35.16
N ASP A 12 -7.38 -14.51 35.18
CA ASP A 12 -6.49 -13.37 35.37
C ASP A 12 -6.47 -12.51 34.10
N ILE A 13 -7.04 -11.31 34.19
CA ILE A 13 -7.10 -10.33 33.11
C ILE A 13 -5.87 -9.42 33.07
N PHE A 14 -4.94 -9.56 34.02
CA PHE A 14 -3.68 -8.84 34.06
C PHE A 14 -2.54 -9.68 33.47
N GLY A 15 -1.40 -9.05 33.23
CA GLY A 15 -0.27 -9.66 32.55
C GLY A 15 -0.46 -9.72 31.03
N LYS A 16 0.23 -10.67 30.40
CA LYS A 16 0.34 -10.78 28.94
C LYS A 16 -0.54 -11.91 28.43
N HIS A 17 -1.42 -11.60 27.50
CA HIS A 17 -2.33 -12.55 26.86
C HIS A 17 -2.16 -12.49 25.35
N PHE A 18 -1.92 -13.63 24.72
CA PHE A 18 -1.94 -13.76 23.27
C PHE A 18 -3.11 -14.64 22.84
N LEU A 19 -4.21 -14.02 22.42
CA LEU A 19 -5.48 -14.67 22.13
C LEU A 19 -5.61 -15.02 20.65
N GLU A 20 -5.55 -16.31 20.34
CA GLU A 20 -5.86 -16.83 19.02
C GLU A 20 -7.38 -17.02 18.89
N ALA A 21 -8.01 -16.16 18.11
CA ALA A 21 -9.46 -16.06 18.01
C ALA A 21 -9.96 -16.45 16.61
N SER A 22 -10.26 -17.73 16.43
CA SER A 22 -10.72 -18.26 15.13
C SER A 22 -12.03 -17.62 14.63
N ALA A 23 -12.34 -17.79 13.35
CA ALA A 23 -13.55 -17.22 12.76
C ALA A 23 -14.82 -17.55 13.56
N GLY A 24 -15.59 -16.52 13.90
CA GLY A 24 -16.86 -16.65 14.62
C GLY A 24 -16.74 -17.01 16.11
N THR A 25 -15.54 -17.00 16.70
CA THR A 25 -15.34 -17.46 18.09
C THR A 25 -15.61 -16.44 19.19
N GLY A 26 -16.15 -15.27 18.83
CA GLY A 26 -16.50 -14.22 19.80
C GLY A 26 -15.34 -13.30 20.18
N LYS A 27 -14.35 -13.12 19.29
CA LYS A 27 -13.23 -12.18 19.46
C LYS A 27 -13.65 -10.83 20.05
N THR A 28 -14.61 -10.18 19.40
CA THR A 28 -15.11 -8.85 19.80
C THR A 28 -15.82 -8.89 21.16
N PHE A 29 -16.62 -9.94 21.42
CA PHE A 29 -17.25 -10.16 22.72
C PHE A 29 -16.22 -10.33 23.85
N ALA A 30 -15.13 -11.06 23.60
CA ALA A 30 -14.03 -11.20 24.54
C ALA A 30 -13.36 -9.85 24.83
N LEU A 31 -13.09 -9.05 23.81
CA LEU A 31 -12.49 -7.72 23.99
C LEU A 31 -13.39 -6.76 24.77
N GLU A 32 -14.68 -6.71 24.45
CA GLU A 32 -15.64 -5.84 25.13
C GLU A 32 -15.74 -6.15 26.63
N ASN A 33 -15.85 -7.42 26.98
CA ASN A 33 -15.93 -7.84 28.39
C ASN A 33 -14.59 -7.71 29.10
N LEU A 34 -13.46 -7.92 28.42
CA LEU A 34 -12.13 -7.68 28.99
C LEU A 34 -12.01 -6.21 29.43
N VAL A 35 -12.40 -5.27 28.57
CA VAL A 35 -12.38 -3.83 28.90
C VAL A 35 -13.30 -3.53 30.08
N CYS A 36 -14.52 -4.10 30.10
CA CYS A 36 -15.43 -3.92 31.24
C CYS A 36 -14.82 -4.47 32.54
N ARG A 37 -14.18 -5.64 32.52
CA ARG A 37 -13.53 -6.20 33.70
C ARG A 37 -12.35 -5.35 34.19
N LEU A 38 -11.54 -4.79 33.29
CA LEU A 38 -10.45 -3.87 33.65
C LEU A 38 -10.98 -2.58 34.29
N LEU A 39 -12.09 -2.03 33.80
CA LEU A 39 -12.72 -0.84 34.38
C LEU A 39 -13.30 -1.10 35.77
N LEU A 40 -13.92 -2.27 35.96
CA LEU A 40 -14.72 -2.59 37.14
C LEU A 40 -13.93 -3.33 38.22
N HIS A 41 -12.68 -3.73 37.97
CA HIS A 41 -11.90 -4.49 38.92
C HIS A 41 -11.85 -3.78 40.30
N PRO A 42 -12.07 -4.49 41.43
CA PRO A 42 -12.17 -3.88 42.76
C PRO A 42 -10.93 -3.07 43.16
N GLU A 43 -9.75 -3.70 43.23
CA GLU A 43 -8.53 -3.01 43.68
C GLU A 43 -7.70 -2.42 42.53
N LYS A 44 -7.71 -3.13 41.40
CA LYS A 44 -6.87 -2.87 40.23
C LYS A 44 -7.67 -2.32 39.05
N SER A 45 -8.70 -1.50 39.28
CA SER A 45 -9.40 -0.83 38.16
C SER A 45 -8.42 0.03 37.33
N ILE A 46 -8.69 0.14 36.03
CA ILE A 46 -7.95 0.99 35.10
C ILE A 46 -8.94 1.97 34.45
N PRO A 47 -8.73 3.29 34.55
CA PRO A 47 -9.58 4.29 33.90
C PRO A 47 -9.62 4.13 32.37
N ILE A 48 -10.74 4.47 31.73
CA ILE A 48 -10.95 4.26 30.30
C ILE A 48 -9.93 5.01 29.42
N GLU A 49 -9.48 6.17 29.87
CA GLU A 49 -8.45 7.00 29.23
C GLU A 49 -7.04 6.39 29.31
N LYS A 50 -6.84 5.36 30.15
CA LYS A 50 -5.58 4.61 30.28
C LYS A 50 -5.61 3.22 29.63
N ILE A 51 -6.72 2.86 28.97
CA ILE A 51 -6.85 1.62 28.20
C ILE A 51 -6.68 1.95 26.72
N LEU A 52 -5.52 1.59 26.15
CA LEU A 52 -5.26 1.70 24.71
C LEU A 52 -5.90 0.54 23.97
N ILE A 53 -6.68 0.82 22.93
CA ILE A 53 -7.20 -0.20 22.01
C ILE A 53 -6.81 0.19 20.60
N VAL A 54 -6.10 -0.70 19.92
CA VAL A 54 -5.62 -0.49 18.55
C VAL A 54 -6.28 -1.50 17.63
N THR A 55 -6.78 -1.02 16.49
CA THR A 55 -7.41 -1.86 15.46
C THR A 55 -6.84 -1.54 14.07
N PHE A 56 -7.11 -2.41 13.08
CA PHE A 56 -6.58 -2.21 11.72
C PHE A 56 -7.35 -1.14 10.91
N THR A 57 -8.65 -0.94 11.14
CA THR A 57 -9.48 -0.05 10.30
C THR A 57 -10.30 0.97 11.10
N LYS A 58 -10.62 2.12 10.48
CA LYS A 58 -11.49 3.15 11.08
C LYS A 58 -12.94 2.70 11.27
N ALA A 59 -13.38 1.70 10.50
CA ALA A 59 -14.69 1.10 10.71
C ALA A 59 -14.66 0.26 11.99
N SER A 60 -13.61 -0.55 12.16
CA SER A 60 -13.37 -1.35 13.36
C SER A 60 -13.24 -0.46 14.62
N THR A 61 -12.53 0.67 14.56
CA THR A 61 -12.45 1.60 15.71
C THR A 61 -13.83 2.16 16.13
N ARG A 62 -14.67 2.54 15.16
CA ARG A 62 -16.02 3.05 15.43
C ARG A 62 -16.92 1.95 15.99
N GLU A 63 -16.85 0.77 15.40
CA GLU A 63 -17.60 -0.39 15.84
C GLU A 63 -17.22 -0.80 17.26
N ILE A 64 -15.93 -1.00 17.55
CA ILE A 64 -15.47 -1.42 18.87
C ILE A 64 -15.80 -0.38 19.95
N LYS A 65 -15.70 0.92 19.62
CA LYS A 65 -16.09 2.01 20.53
C LYS A 65 -17.58 1.96 20.89
N ALA A 66 -18.45 1.78 19.89
CA ALA A 66 -19.89 1.66 20.14
C ALA A 66 -20.24 0.40 20.95
N ARG A 67 -19.58 -0.72 20.63
CA ARG A 67 -19.81 -2.00 21.29
C ARG A 67 -19.36 -2.02 22.75
N ILE A 68 -18.16 -1.53 23.06
CA ILE A 68 -17.66 -1.44 24.45
C ILE A 68 -18.62 -0.60 25.30
N ARG A 69 -19.09 0.54 24.77
CA ARG A 69 -20.06 1.38 25.49
C ARG A 69 -21.37 0.61 25.77
N SER A 70 -21.92 -0.04 24.75
CA SER A 70 -23.15 -0.82 24.90
C SER A 70 -22.98 -1.97 25.88
N THR A 71 -21.84 -2.66 25.86
CA THR A 71 -21.54 -3.75 26.79
C THR A 71 -21.37 -3.22 28.21
N LEU A 72 -20.73 -2.07 28.42
CA LEU A 72 -20.66 -1.43 29.73
C LEU A 72 -22.04 -1.02 30.27
N GLU A 73 -22.93 -0.50 29.41
CA GLU A 73 -24.32 -0.19 29.76
C GLU A 73 -25.10 -1.46 30.16
N LYS A 74 -24.90 -2.58 29.45
CA LYS A 74 -25.48 -3.89 29.79
C LYS A 74 -24.94 -4.42 31.11
N VAL A 75 -23.63 -4.34 31.34
CA VAL A 75 -23.02 -4.77 32.60
C VAL A 75 -23.54 -3.95 33.78
N LYS A 76 -23.71 -2.63 33.60
CA LYS A 76 -24.37 -1.77 34.59
C LYS A 76 -25.80 -2.22 34.87
N HIS A 77 -26.56 -2.58 33.83
CA HIS A 77 -27.91 -3.12 34.01
C HIS A 77 -27.90 -4.45 34.80
N TYR A 78 -26.98 -5.37 34.47
CA TYR A 78 -26.84 -6.64 35.20
C TYR A 78 -26.48 -6.44 36.67
N LEU A 79 -25.56 -5.52 36.99
CA LEU A 79 -25.22 -5.17 38.37
C LEU A 79 -26.45 -4.75 39.23
N ILE A 80 -27.50 -4.20 38.61
CA ILE A 80 -28.70 -3.72 39.31
C ILE A 80 -29.81 -4.78 39.32
N TYR A 81 -30.10 -5.39 38.17
CA TYR A 81 -31.33 -6.15 37.96
C TYR A 81 -31.14 -7.66 37.78
N ASP A 82 -29.97 -8.09 37.30
CA ASP A 82 -29.68 -9.51 37.07
C ASP A 82 -28.18 -9.79 37.20
N PRO A 83 -27.65 -9.84 38.44
CA PRO A 83 -26.20 -9.99 38.63
C PRO A 83 -25.72 -11.41 38.29
N THR A 84 -26.63 -12.37 38.12
CA THR A 84 -26.31 -13.75 37.74
C THR A 84 -26.09 -13.92 36.22
N ALA A 85 -26.37 -12.89 35.42
CA ALA A 85 -26.24 -12.95 33.97
C ALA A 85 -24.79 -13.19 33.48
N LEU A 86 -23.78 -12.70 34.22
CA LEU A 86 -22.36 -12.88 33.91
C LEU A 86 -21.62 -13.31 35.18
N ASP A 87 -20.76 -14.32 35.08
CA ASP A 87 -20.12 -14.90 36.25
C ASP A 87 -19.20 -13.92 37.02
N TYR A 88 -18.39 -13.12 36.30
CA TYR A 88 -17.60 -12.05 36.96
C TYR A 88 -18.48 -10.97 37.61
N VAL A 89 -19.71 -10.72 37.14
CA VAL A 89 -20.65 -9.77 37.77
C VAL A 89 -21.24 -10.38 39.04
N ALA A 90 -21.61 -11.67 39.00
CA ALA A 90 -22.06 -12.40 40.18
C ALA A 90 -21.00 -12.36 41.29
N SER A 91 -19.72 -12.50 40.92
CA SER A 91 -18.61 -12.41 41.89
C SER A 91 -18.53 -11.06 42.62
N LEU A 92 -18.83 -9.94 41.93
CA LEU A 92 -18.89 -8.61 42.54
C LEU A 92 -20.07 -8.49 43.50
N GLN A 93 -21.19 -9.16 43.21
CA GLN A 93 -22.33 -9.23 44.12
C GLN A 93 -22.00 -10.02 45.39
N GLU A 94 -21.42 -11.21 45.23
CA GLU A 94 -21.03 -12.07 46.34
C GLU A 94 -20.04 -11.40 47.30
N ARG A 95 -19.16 -10.53 46.78
CA ARG A 95 -18.18 -9.77 47.57
C ARG A 95 -18.74 -8.46 48.16
N GLY A 96 -19.97 -8.07 47.81
CA GLY A 96 -20.56 -6.82 48.27
C GLY A 96 -19.99 -5.56 47.60
N GLU A 97 -19.37 -5.70 46.43
CA GLU A 97 -18.63 -4.64 45.72
C GLU A 97 -19.49 -3.93 44.63
N VAL A 98 -20.77 -4.29 44.52
CA VAL A 98 -21.68 -3.80 43.47
C VAL A 98 -21.75 -2.28 43.40
N GLN A 99 -21.85 -1.60 44.56
CA GLN A 99 -21.97 -0.14 44.60
C GLN A 99 -20.70 0.54 44.07
N GLU A 100 -19.53 -0.01 44.37
CA GLU A 100 -18.27 0.50 43.86
C GLU A 100 -18.14 0.25 42.35
N ALA A 101 -18.51 -0.96 41.89
CA ALA A 101 -18.52 -1.30 40.47
C ALA A 101 -19.50 -0.40 39.68
N LEU A 102 -20.69 -0.13 40.21
CA LEU A 102 -21.65 0.80 39.60
C LEU A 102 -21.06 2.20 39.45
N ARG A 103 -20.44 2.73 40.51
CA ARG A 103 -19.78 4.04 40.46
C ARG A 103 -18.68 4.07 39.39
N LYS A 104 -17.84 3.04 39.32
CA LYS A 104 -16.79 2.91 38.29
C LYS A 104 -17.38 2.83 36.87
N ALA A 105 -18.49 2.09 36.70
CA ALA A 105 -19.19 2.01 35.42
C ALA A 105 -19.75 3.37 34.98
N GLU A 106 -20.34 4.11 35.91
CA GLU A 106 -20.89 5.45 35.67
C GLU A 106 -19.79 6.46 35.33
N ASP A 107 -18.69 6.46 36.08
CA ASP A 107 -17.51 7.30 35.82
C ASP A 107 -16.92 7.00 34.43
N ALA A 108 -16.81 5.73 34.06
CA ALA A 108 -16.30 5.31 32.76
C ALA A 108 -17.25 5.71 31.61
N LEU A 109 -18.57 5.61 31.78
CA LEU A 109 -19.56 6.05 30.80
C LEU A 109 -19.55 7.58 30.63
N ALA A 110 -19.39 8.33 31.73
CA ALA A 110 -19.29 9.78 31.69
C ALA A 110 -18.03 10.26 30.94
N ASN A 111 -16.90 9.57 31.14
CA ASN A 111 -15.62 9.89 30.50
C ASN A 111 -15.37 9.12 29.19
N PHE A 112 -16.36 8.40 28.65
CA PHE A 112 -16.16 7.50 27.52
C PHE A 112 -15.69 8.20 26.23
N THR A 113 -15.91 9.51 26.12
CA THR A 113 -15.39 10.33 25.01
C THR A 113 -13.86 10.34 24.98
N GLN A 114 -13.19 10.18 26.13
CA GLN A 114 -11.74 10.12 26.31
C GLN A 114 -11.14 8.74 26.05
N ALA A 115 -11.94 7.74 25.66
CA ALA A 115 -11.46 6.39 25.37
C ALA A 115 -10.38 6.40 24.26
N GLN A 116 -9.24 5.75 24.54
CA GLN A 116 -8.05 5.74 23.67
C GLN A 116 -8.14 4.62 22.64
N ILE A 117 -9.07 4.75 21.68
CA ILE A 117 -9.34 3.76 20.65
C ILE A 117 -8.89 4.31 19.29
N TYR A 118 -7.86 3.71 18.70
CA TYR A 118 -7.21 4.21 17.48
C TYR A 118 -7.01 3.12 16.43
N THR A 119 -6.76 3.55 15.20
CA THR A 119 -6.06 2.71 14.23
C THR A 119 -4.57 2.68 14.60
N ILE A 120 -3.79 1.74 14.05
CA ILE A 120 -2.32 1.73 14.25
C ILE A 120 -1.69 3.05 13.81
N HIS A 121 -2.08 3.57 12.64
CA HIS A 121 -1.62 4.85 12.12
C HIS A 121 -2.03 6.02 13.01
N GLY A 122 -3.29 6.06 13.44
CA GLY A 122 -3.82 7.14 14.28
C GLY A 122 -3.16 7.16 15.66
N PHE A 123 -2.83 5.99 16.21
CA PHE A 123 -2.04 5.88 17.43
C PHE A 123 -0.64 6.48 17.23
N CYS A 124 0.08 6.03 16.19
CA CYS A 124 1.42 6.54 15.89
C CYS A 124 1.41 8.06 15.69
N TYR A 125 0.50 8.56 14.86
CA TYR A 125 0.33 9.98 14.60
C TYR A 125 0.09 10.76 15.91
N ARG A 126 -0.84 10.28 16.75
CA ARG A 126 -1.19 10.96 17.99
C ARG A 126 -0.01 11.02 18.97
N MET A 127 0.73 9.93 19.13
CA MET A 127 1.89 9.89 20.03
C MET A 127 3.03 10.76 19.53
N LEU A 128 3.31 10.75 18.22
CA LEU A 128 4.30 11.62 17.61
C LEU A 128 3.95 13.10 17.77
N GLN A 129 2.67 13.46 17.65
CA GLN A 129 2.22 14.84 17.83
C GLN A 129 2.26 15.28 19.30
N GLU A 130 1.79 14.44 20.21
CA GLU A 130 1.69 14.76 21.64
C GLU A 130 3.08 14.88 22.28
N PHE A 131 4.03 14.06 21.84
CA PHE A 131 5.41 14.05 22.34
C PHE A 131 6.41 14.51 21.27
N ALA A 132 6.04 15.52 20.48
CA ALA A 132 6.85 16.00 19.34
C ALA A 132 8.30 16.36 19.68
N PHE A 133 8.52 16.93 20.88
CA PHE A 133 9.86 17.31 21.35
C PHE A 133 10.79 16.10 21.54
N THR A 134 10.29 15.03 22.18
CA THR A 134 11.09 13.81 22.41
C THR A 134 11.12 12.91 21.16
N ALA A 135 10.15 13.08 20.26
CA ALA A 135 10.10 12.42 18.96
C ALA A 135 11.02 13.05 17.89
N ASP A 136 11.58 14.24 18.16
CA ASP A 136 12.36 15.06 17.21
C ASP A 136 11.56 15.33 15.91
N ILE A 137 10.35 15.89 16.08
CA ILE A 137 9.46 16.32 14.99
C ILE A 137 8.99 17.75 15.26
N GLY A 138 8.82 18.54 14.22
CA GLY A 138 8.19 19.85 14.32
C GLY A 138 6.72 19.77 14.77
N LEU A 139 6.22 20.89 15.28
CA LEU A 139 4.90 20.99 15.92
C LEU A 139 3.73 20.88 14.91
N HIS A 140 4.00 20.83 13.60
CA HIS A 140 3.01 20.85 12.53
C HIS A 140 3.02 19.57 11.70
N ILE A 141 2.82 18.42 12.35
CA ILE A 141 2.40 17.21 11.64
C ILE A 141 0.98 17.46 11.14
N THR A 142 0.77 17.43 9.83
CA THR A 142 -0.58 17.51 9.26
C THR A 142 -1.21 16.13 9.36
N ASP A 143 -2.44 16.03 9.87
CA ASP A 143 -3.19 14.78 9.87
C ASP A 143 -3.58 14.45 8.42
N VAL A 144 -2.90 13.46 7.85
CA VAL A 144 -3.04 13.12 6.43
C VAL A 144 -3.99 11.95 6.20
N GLU A 145 -4.74 11.53 7.23
CA GLU A 145 -5.34 10.21 7.33
C GLU A 145 -6.43 9.81 6.33
N ASP A 146 -6.80 10.56 5.27
CA ASP A 146 -7.54 9.90 4.15
C ASP A 146 -7.73 10.75 2.88
N PHE A 147 -7.79 12.07 2.97
CA PHE A 147 -8.06 12.93 1.79
C PHE A 147 -6.98 13.99 1.54
N GLY A 148 -6.14 14.30 2.53
CA GLY A 148 -5.06 15.26 2.38
C GLY A 148 -3.93 14.75 1.50
N TYR A 149 -3.44 13.52 1.71
CA TYR A 149 -2.14 13.11 1.13
C TYR A 149 -2.24 13.03 -0.38
N LYS A 150 -3.24 12.29 -0.87
CA LYS A 150 -3.47 12.11 -2.30
C LYS A 150 -3.91 13.39 -2.97
N ALA A 151 -4.74 14.22 -2.32
CA ALA A 151 -5.13 15.50 -2.89
C ALA A 151 -3.94 16.47 -2.97
N ILE A 152 -3.13 16.57 -1.91
CA ILE A 152 -1.91 17.38 -1.87
C ILE A 152 -0.89 16.84 -2.86
N ALA A 153 -0.63 15.53 -2.88
CA ALA A 153 0.27 14.91 -3.84
C ALA A 153 -0.20 15.16 -5.29
N LYS A 154 -1.49 15.00 -5.57
CA LYS A 154 -2.08 15.30 -6.90
C LYS A 154 -1.97 16.78 -7.25
N GLU A 155 -2.23 17.68 -6.31
CA GLU A 155 -2.03 19.13 -6.50
C GLU A 155 -0.55 19.45 -6.77
N ARG A 156 0.37 18.81 -6.05
CA ARG A 156 1.81 19.00 -6.27
C ARG A 156 2.29 18.40 -7.58
N VAL A 157 1.74 17.28 -8.05
CA VAL A 157 2.01 16.79 -9.40
C VAL A 157 1.50 17.80 -10.42
N LYS A 158 0.32 18.39 -10.23
CA LYS A 158 -0.17 19.46 -11.12
C LYS A 158 0.75 20.68 -11.09
N ASP A 159 1.25 21.09 -9.92
CA ASP A 159 2.24 22.16 -9.79
C ASP A 159 3.55 21.80 -10.51
N PHE A 160 4.01 20.55 -10.39
CA PHE A 160 5.18 20.04 -11.11
C PHE A 160 4.98 20.07 -12.63
N LEU A 161 3.81 19.67 -13.12
CA LEU A 161 3.46 19.78 -14.53
C LEU A 161 3.33 21.23 -15.01
N ARG A 162 3.01 22.17 -14.13
CA ARG A 162 2.92 23.61 -14.48
C ARG A 162 4.27 24.33 -14.43
N LEU A 163 5.08 24.04 -13.41
CA LEU A 163 6.26 24.82 -13.03
C LEU A 163 7.57 24.04 -13.18
N GLY A 164 7.53 22.72 -13.02
CA GLY A 164 8.71 21.84 -13.01
C GLY A 164 9.14 21.31 -14.37
N LEU A 165 8.37 21.57 -15.43
CA LEU A 165 8.74 21.18 -16.80
C LEU A 165 9.84 22.06 -17.41
N SER A 166 10.09 23.25 -16.86
CA SER A 166 11.07 24.18 -17.42
C SER A 166 12.47 23.56 -17.41
N ASN A 167 13.10 23.52 -18.59
CA ASN A 167 14.46 23.04 -18.89
C ASN A 167 14.68 21.50 -18.88
N SER A 168 13.84 20.70 -18.20
CA SER A 168 14.03 19.24 -18.11
C SER A 168 13.17 18.42 -19.07
N TYR A 169 12.11 19.02 -19.64
CA TYR A 169 11.16 18.37 -20.53
C TYR A 169 10.67 19.35 -21.61
N SER A 170 10.50 18.87 -22.85
CA SER A 170 9.82 19.66 -23.89
C SER A 170 8.30 19.53 -23.77
N PRO A 171 7.50 20.60 -24.00
CA PRO A 171 6.04 20.53 -24.08
C PRO A 171 5.54 19.43 -25.03
N VAL A 172 6.29 19.17 -26.11
CA VAL A 172 6.00 18.13 -27.10
C VAL A 172 6.04 16.73 -26.49
N GLN A 173 7.03 16.44 -25.62
CA GLN A 173 7.14 15.13 -24.98
C GLN A 173 5.95 14.87 -24.07
N VAL A 174 5.51 15.90 -23.33
CA VAL A 174 4.34 15.81 -22.45
C VAL A 174 3.07 15.62 -23.28
N GLU A 175 2.89 16.39 -24.36
CA GLU A 175 1.72 16.24 -25.25
C GLU A 175 1.65 14.83 -25.86
N LYS A 176 2.79 14.27 -26.30
CA LYS A 176 2.85 12.91 -26.84
C LYS A 176 2.45 11.86 -25.81
N ILE A 177 2.86 11.99 -24.55
CA ILE A 177 2.43 11.08 -23.48
C ILE A 177 0.92 11.15 -23.30
N LEU A 178 0.35 12.35 -23.17
CA LEU A 178 -1.08 12.55 -22.95
C LEU A 178 -1.91 11.97 -24.11
N ARG A 179 -1.52 12.23 -25.36
CA ARG A 179 -2.22 11.73 -26.55
C ARG A 179 -2.09 10.21 -26.73
N LYS A 180 -0.86 9.68 -26.71
CA LYS A 180 -0.59 8.26 -27.04
C LYS A 180 -1.18 7.30 -26.01
N GLU A 181 -1.14 7.68 -24.74
CA GLU A 181 -1.63 6.84 -23.64
C GLU A 181 -3.09 7.16 -23.26
N GLY A 182 -3.70 8.17 -23.90
CA GLY A 182 -5.10 8.56 -23.64
C GLY A 182 -5.33 9.16 -22.25
N TYR A 183 -4.31 9.80 -21.66
CA TYR A 183 -4.43 10.46 -20.36
C TYR A 183 -4.88 11.91 -20.52
N ASP A 184 -5.81 12.34 -19.67
CA ASP A 184 -5.93 13.75 -19.30
C ASP A 184 -4.89 14.12 -18.22
N VAL A 185 -4.77 15.41 -17.90
CA VAL A 185 -3.81 15.88 -16.88
C VAL A 185 -4.07 15.25 -15.50
N ASP A 186 -5.33 14.98 -15.18
CA ASP A 186 -5.75 14.44 -13.89
C ASP A 186 -5.37 12.95 -13.73
N SER A 187 -5.68 12.14 -14.72
CA SER A 187 -5.35 10.72 -14.80
C SER A 187 -3.83 10.51 -14.93
N PHE A 188 -3.13 11.39 -15.65
CA PHE A 188 -1.67 11.38 -15.69
C PHE A 188 -1.06 11.69 -14.32
N ALA A 189 -1.60 12.68 -13.60
CA ALA A 189 -1.16 13.00 -12.26
C ALA A 189 -1.38 11.83 -11.29
N GLU A 190 -2.52 11.15 -11.37
CA GLU A 190 -2.80 9.94 -10.58
C GLU A 190 -1.82 8.80 -10.89
N LYS A 191 -1.40 8.67 -12.15
CA LYS A 191 -0.42 7.67 -12.55
C LYS A 191 0.94 7.94 -11.89
N LEU A 192 1.39 9.19 -11.91
CA LEU A 192 2.63 9.60 -11.26
C LEU A 192 2.54 9.37 -9.75
N VAL A 193 1.44 9.74 -9.08
CA VAL A 193 1.21 9.47 -7.64
C VAL A 193 1.31 7.97 -7.31
N LYS A 194 0.73 7.09 -8.15
CA LYS A 194 0.83 5.64 -7.95
C LYS A 194 2.25 5.10 -8.12
N MET A 195 3.10 5.75 -8.91
CA MET A 195 4.49 5.32 -9.12
C MET A 195 5.35 5.60 -7.88
N ILE A 196 5.17 6.78 -7.28
CA ILE A 196 5.85 7.15 -6.02
C ILE A 196 5.37 6.32 -4.83
N GLU A 197 4.06 6.06 -4.71
CA GLU A 197 3.51 5.23 -3.63
C GLU A 197 4.12 3.82 -3.58
N LYS A 198 4.54 3.29 -4.73
CA LYS A 198 5.18 1.97 -4.80
C LYS A 198 6.62 1.95 -4.32
N GLY A 199 7.28 3.11 -4.15
CA GLY A 199 8.68 3.20 -3.75
C GLY A 199 9.65 2.49 -4.71
N THR A 200 9.25 2.29 -5.97
CA THR A 200 10.07 1.61 -6.97
C THR A 200 11.27 2.48 -7.33
N HIS A 201 12.47 1.93 -7.24
CA HIS A 201 13.67 2.60 -7.74
C HIS A 201 13.56 2.78 -9.26
N ILE A 202 13.52 4.04 -9.72
CA ILE A 202 13.46 4.37 -11.13
C ILE A 202 14.89 4.66 -11.62
N PRO A 203 15.42 3.89 -12.60
CA PRO A 203 16.78 4.07 -13.08
C PRO A 203 17.01 5.45 -13.69
N SER A 204 18.25 5.95 -13.55
CA SER A 204 18.66 7.22 -14.12
C SER A 204 18.83 7.12 -15.64
N ASN A 205 18.03 7.89 -16.37
CA ASN A 205 18.18 8.10 -17.81
C ASN A 205 18.61 9.56 -18.07
N ILE A 206 19.22 9.79 -19.24
CA ILE A 206 19.64 11.13 -19.68
C ILE A 206 18.47 12.12 -19.68
N SER A 207 18.74 13.36 -19.28
CA SER A 207 17.75 14.44 -19.28
C SER A 207 17.41 14.90 -20.70
N PHE A 208 16.32 15.66 -20.88
CA PHE A 208 16.00 16.23 -22.19
C PHE A 208 17.06 17.22 -22.63
N SER A 209 17.52 18.08 -21.71
CA SER A 209 18.60 19.04 -21.97
C SER A 209 19.89 18.34 -22.42
N GLU A 210 20.30 17.29 -21.71
CA GLU A 210 21.48 16.48 -22.10
C GLU A 210 21.32 15.83 -23.47
N ALA A 211 20.12 15.32 -23.80
CA ALA A 211 19.85 14.73 -25.10
C ALA A 211 19.85 15.78 -26.23
N VAL A 212 19.31 16.97 -25.97
CA VAL A 212 19.35 18.12 -26.89
C VAL A 212 20.79 18.57 -27.14
N GLU A 213 21.60 18.69 -26.09
CA GLU A 213 23.01 19.07 -26.19
C GLU A 213 23.81 18.05 -27.03
N GLN A 214 23.59 16.75 -26.81
CA GLN A 214 24.20 15.69 -27.62
C GLN A 214 23.80 15.80 -29.11
N VAL A 215 22.51 16.00 -29.39
CA VAL A 215 22.01 16.15 -30.77
C VAL A 215 22.58 17.40 -31.43
N GLN A 216 22.57 18.54 -30.72
CA GLN A 216 23.13 19.81 -31.22
C GLN A 216 24.62 19.66 -31.53
N GLY A 217 25.39 19.05 -30.62
CA GLY A 217 26.82 18.80 -30.84
C GLY A 217 27.07 17.95 -32.08
N LYS A 218 26.31 16.86 -32.24
CA LYS A 218 26.41 15.98 -33.42
C LYS A 218 25.99 16.65 -34.72
N LEU A 219 24.91 17.43 -34.72
CA LEU A 219 24.49 18.18 -35.91
C LEU A 219 25.51 19.27 -36.28
N GLN A 220 26.18 19.89 -35.30
CA GLN A 220 27.28 20.82 -35.55
C GLN A 220 28.51 20.13 -36.16
N GLU A 221 28.85 18.92 -35.72
CA GLU A 221 29.92 18.10 -36.32
C GLU A 221 29.59 17.80 -37.79
N ILE A 222 28.40 17.28 -38.08
CA ILE A 222 27.93 16.98 -39.43
C ILE A 222 27.95 18.24 -40.32
N SER A 223 27.42 19.36 -39.82
CA SER A 223 27.40 20.63 -40.55
C SER A 223 28.80 21.14 -40.91
N LYS A 224 29.78 20.96 -40.02
CA LYS A 224 31.19 21.33 -40.29
C LYS A 224 31.83 20.42 -41.33
N THR A 225 31.57 19.11 -41.25
CA THR A 225 32.15 18.11 -42.17
C THR A 225 31.64 18.28 -43.60
N TYR A 226 30.33 18.46 -43.78
CA TYR A 226 29.71 18.38 -45.11
C TYR A 226 29.43 19.75 -45.76
N SER A 227 29.47 20.86 -45.02
CA SER A 227 29.11 22.20 -45.54
C SER A 227 27.82 22.18 -46.35
N VAL A 228 26.76 21.69 -45.71
CA VAL A 228 25.49 21.32 -46.34
C VAL A 228 24.79 22.51 -46.97
N ARG A 229 24.23 22.31 -48.17
CA ARG A 229 23.21 23.18 -48.79
C ARG A 229 21.87 22.48 -48.74
N ALA A 230 20.83 23.18 -48.28
CA ALA A 230 19.50 22.60 -48.04
C ALA A 230 18.89 21.98 -49.31
N GLU A 231 19.06 22.61 -50.47
CA GLU A 231 18.58 22.11 -51.76
C GLU A 231 19.26 20.80 -52.17
N ASP A 232 20.59 20.71 -52.01
CA ASP A 232 21.39 19.53 -52.35
C ASP A 232 21.06 18.36 -51.39
N PHE A 233 20.86 18.68 -50.10
CA PHE A 233 20.42 17.71 -49.09
C PHE A 233 19.03 17.14 -49.40
N LEU A 234 18.08 17.99 -49.84
CA LEU A 234 16.74 17.54 -50.22
C LEU A 234 16.76 16.66 -51.48
N GLN A 235 17.63 16.96 -52.45
CA GLN A 235 17.81 16.11 -53.64
C GLN A 235 18.34 14.73 -53.26
N ASP A 236 19.38 14.68 -52.42
CA ASP A 236 19.94 13.41 -51.93
C ASP A 236 18.91 12.64 -51.10
N TYR A 237 18.17 13.32 -50.22
CA TYR A 237 17.06 12.73 -49.48
C TYR A 237 16.05 12.09 -50.43
N THR A 238 15.62 12.79 -51.49
CA THR A 238 14.62 12.27 -52.44
C THR A 238 15.11 11.01 -53.15
N ARG A 239 16.39 10.98 -53.55
CA ARG A 239 17.05 9.81 -54.15
C ARG A 239 17.07 8.63 -53.18
N VAL A 240 17.52 8.87 -51.94
CA VAL A 240 17.61 7.83 -50.90
C VAL A 240 16.23 7.33 -50.49
N ALA A 241 15.26 8.22 -50.27
CA ALA A 241 13.91 7.93 -49.83
C ALA A 241 13.15 7.05 -50.84
N SER A 242 13.43 7.21 -52.14
CA SER A 242 12.84 6.38 -53.21
C SER A 242 13.15 4.88 -53.07
N CYS A 243 14.23 4.52 -52.35
CA CYS A 243 14.61 3.14 -52.07
C CYS A 243 13.80 2.49 -50.92
N TYR A 244 13.00 3.28 -50.17
CA TYR A 244 12.24 2.81 -49.02
C TYR A 244 10.73 2.75 -49.31
N LYS A 245 10.03 1.74 -48.77
CA LYS A 245 8.59 1.53 -49.02
C LYS A 245 7.71 2.68 -48.53
N LYS A 246 8.08 3.25 -47.37
CA LYS A 246 7.20 4.05 -46.52
C LYS A 246 7.67 5.51 -46.40
N MET A 247 8.64 5.96 -47.19
CA MET A 247 9.23 7.31 -47.11
C MET A 247 8.87 8.21 -48.30
N THR A 248 7.58 8.33 -48.63
CA THR A 248 7.13 9.13 -49.79
C THR A 248 6.10 10.20 -49.42
N SER A 249 5.90 10.42 -48.12
CA SER A 249 4.97 11.45 -47.66
C SER A 249 5.59 12.84 -47.78
N GLN A 250 4.76 13.82 -48.11
CA GLN A 250 5.16 15.24 -48.13
C GLN A 250 5.64 15.73 -46.76
N ALA A 251 5.25 15.05 -45.67
CA ALA A 251 5.73 15.35 -44.32
C ALA A 251 7.23 15.08 -44.18
N PHE A 252 7.74 13.97 -44.72
CA PHE A 252 9.16 13.66 -44.64
C PHE A 252 10.02 14.58 -45.49
N GLU A 253 9.55 15.00 -46.67
CA GLU A 253 10.25 16.00 -47.49
C GLU A 253 10.39 17.33 -46.73
N LYS A 254 9.33 17.78 -46.05
CA LYS A 254 9.38 18.99 -45.20
C LYS A 254 10.38 18.85 -44.06
N GLN A 255 10.45 17.68 -43.42
CA GLN A 255 11.43 17.41 -42.37
C GLN A 255 12.87 17.41 -42.89
N ALA A 256 13.10 16.80 -44.06
CA ALA A 256 14.41 16.77 -44.69
C ALA A 256 14.87 18.17 -45.10
N LEU A 257 13.97 18.98 -45.68
CA LEU A 257 14.26 20.37 -46.00
C LEU A 257 14.60 21.17 -44.74
N PHE A 258 13.79 21.08 -43.69
CA PHE A 258 14.03 21.77 -42.43
C PHE A 258 15.38 21.38 -41.79
N LEU A 259 15.70 20.09 -41.76
CA LEU A 259 17.01 19.63 -41.26
C LEU A 259 18.17 20.13 -42.14
N GLY A 260 17.98 20.16 -43.46
CA GLY A 260 18.94 20.71 -44.41
C GLY A 260 19.22 22.20 -44.19
N GLU A 261 18.18 22.99 -43.91
CA GLU A 261 18.28 24.41 -43.54
C GLU A 261 19.07 24.59 -42.24
N LEU A 262 18.76 23.81 -41.19
CA LEU A 262 19.50 23.85 -39.92
C LEU A 262 20.99 23.50 -40.10
N LEU A 263 21.28 22.46 -40.89
CA LEU A 263 22.66 22.06 -41.20
C LEU A 263 23.41 23.13 -41.99
N GLN A 264 22.72 23.88 -42.85
CA GLN A 264 23.30 24.99 -43.62
C GLN A 264 23.59 26.21 -42.74
N GLU A 265 22.65 26.58 -41.86
CA GLU A 265 22.77 27.76 -40.99
C GLU A 265 23.78 27.56 -39.84
N LYS A 266 24.06 26.31 -39.45
CA LYS A 266 25.00 25.93 -38.38
C LYS A 266 24.62 26.45 -36.99
N VAL A 267 23.38 26.91 -36.83
CA VAL A 267 22.82 27.38 -35.56
C VAL A 267 21.68 26.45 -35.19
N PHE A 268 21.75 25.88 -33.99
CA PHE A 268 20.77 24.92 -33.50
C PHE A 268 20.27 25.40 -32.14
N ALA A 269 18.97 25.71 -32.05
CA ALA A 269 18.32 26.07 -30.79
C ALA A 269 17.41 24.94 -30.30
N ASP A 270 17.09 24.94 -29.00
CA ASP A 270 16.24 23.90 -28.37
C ASP A 270 14.84 23.81 -29.01
N LYS A 271 14.33 24.94 -29.52
CA LYS A 271 13.08 25.00 -30.27
C LYS A 271 13.13 24.18 -31.56
N ASP A 272 14.28 24.10 -32.21
CA ASP A 272 14.45 23.43 -33.50
C ASP A 272 14.44 21.90 -33.30
N ILE A 273 15.10 21.43 -32.24
CA ILE A 273 15.04 20.02 -31.83
C ILE A 273 13.63 19.64 -31.37
N SER A 274 12.93 20.54 -30.67
CA SER A 274 11.53 20.34 -30.28
C SER A 274 10.58 20.24 -31.49
N LEU A 275 10.80 21.05 -32.54
CA LEU A 275 10.06 20.97 -33.80
C LEU A 275 10.25 19.63 -34.52
N LEU A 276 11.48 19.10 -34.52
CA LEU A 276 11.76 17.75 -35.04
C LEU A 276 11.04 16.67 -34.22
N LEU A 277 11.00 16.83 -32.89
CA LEU A 277 10.27 15.91 -32.01
C LEU A 277 8.75 16.01 -32.15
N GLN A 278 8.19 17.14 -32.58
CA GLN A 278 6.74 17.31 -32.71
C GLN A 278 6.14 16.41 -33.79
N GLN A 279 6.97 15.99 -34.74
CA GLN A 279 6.55 15.12 -35.83
C GLN A 279 6.18 13.73 -35.28
N GLU A 280 5.09 13.15 -35.79
CA GLU A 280 4.64 11.80 -35.40
C GLU A 280 5.63 10.73 -35.85
N GLU A 281 6.28 10.93 -37.00
CA GLU A 281 7.30 10.05 -37.56
C GLU A 281 8.51 10.88 -37.99
N LEU A 282 9.72 10.43 -37.66
CA LEU A 282 10.96 11.05 -38.15
C LEU A 282 11.42 10.28 -39.39
N PHE A 283 11.80 10.97 -40.47
CA PHE A 283 12.22 10.28 -41.70
C PHE A 283 13.38 9.28 -41.47
N LEU A 284 14.25 9.53 -40.48
CA LEU A 284 15.34 8.62 -40.09
C LEU A 284 14.84 7.26 -39.59
N GLU A 285 13.66 7.20 -38.95
CA GLU A 285 13.01 5.95 -38.55
C GLU A 285 12.57 5.14 -39.78
N GLY A 286 12.07 5.85 -40.80
CA GLY A 286 11.73 5.28 -42.10
C GLY A 286 12.92 4.61 -42.79
N MET A 287 14.15 5.06 -42.46
CA MET A 287 15.39 4.56 -43.05
C MET A 287 15.95 3.28 -42.39
N LYS A 288 15.31 2.71 -41.34
CA LYS A 288 15.75 1.45 -40.70
C LYS A 288 16.00 0.33 -41.74
N GLU A 289 16.99 -0.53 -41.51
CA GLU A 289 17.36 -1.59 -42.48
C GLU A 289 16.18 -2.53 -42.80
N GLY A 290 15.33 -2.83 -41.82
CA GLY A 290 14.10 -3.63 -42.02
C GLY A 290 13.01 -2.95 -42.87
N ASN A 291 13.11 -1.64 -43.12
CA ASN A 291 12.20 -0.88 -44.00
C ASN A 291 12.70 -0.77 -45.45
N LYS A 292 13.90 -1.31 -45.75
CA LYS A 292 14.37 -1.49 -47.13
C LYS A 292 13.34 -2.36 -47.86
N LYS A 293 12.82 -1.89 -48.99
CA LYS A 293 11.98 -2.70 -49.88
C LYS A 293 12.75 -3.02 -51.16
N LEU A 294 12.52 -4.20 -51.72
CA LEU A 294 12.98 -4.71 -53.03
C LEU A 294 12.56 -3.84 -54.26
N ARG A 295 12.61 -2.50 -54.19
CA ARG A 295 12.26 -1.61 -55.32
C ARG A 295 13.48 -1.09 -56.10
N GLY A 296 14.71 -1.34 -55.66
CA GLY A 296 15.91 -0.97 -56.40
C GLY A 296 17.19 -1.11 -55.56
N SER A 297 18.34 -0.98 -56.23
CA SER A 297 19.65 -0.79 -55.58
C SER A 297 19.74 0.59 -54.96
N PHE A 298 20.52 0.71 -53.87
CA PHE A 298 20.85 2.02 -53.30
C PHE A 298 21.58 2.89 -54.35
N PRO A 299 21.44 4.23 -54.33
CA PRO A 299 22.17 5.09 -55.24
C PRO A 299 23.68 4.86 -55.10
N GLU A 300 24.41 4.87 -56.22
CA GLU A 300 25.87 4.81 -56.16
C GLU A 300 26.41 6.04 -55.43
N LYS A 301 27.47 5.90 -54.63
CA LYS A 301 28.01 7.00 -53.80
C LYS A 301 28.37 8.26 -54.61
N ASN A 302 28.85 8.08 -55.84
CA ASN A 302 29.17 9.15 -56.79
C ASN A 302 27.95 9.97 -57.28
N THR A 303 26.73 9.49 -57.04
CA THR A 303 25.47 10.16 -57.43
C THR A 303 24.86 10.99 -56.32
N LEU A 304 25.44 11.02 -55.13
CA LEU A 304 24.96 11.83 -54.00
C LEU A 304 25.95 12.97 -53.73
N HIS A 305 25.43 14.14 -53.36
CA HIS A 305 26.26 15.25 -52.90
C HIS A 305 26.91 14.91 -51.55
N TYR A 306 26.19 14.19 -50.69
CA TYR A 306 26.59 13.79 -49.35
C TYR A 306 26.37 12.28 -49.14
N PRO A 307 27.32 11.43 -49.59
CA PRO A 307 27.09 9.98 -49.65
C PRO A 307 26.87 9.30 -48.30
N ASP A 308 27.48 9.83 -47.24
CA ASP A 308 27.54 9.19 -45.92
C ASP A 308 26.66 9.89 -44.87
N ILE A 309 26.13 11.09 -45.15
CA ILE A 309 25.40 11.91 -44.17
C ILE A 309 24.15 11.21 -43.59
N PHE A 310 23.41 10.47 -44.42
CA PHE A 310 22.20 9.76 -43.97
C PHE A 310 22.52 8.50 -43.16
N ALA A 311 23.73 7.94 -43.31
CA ALA A 311 24.21 6.87 -42.44
C ALA A 311 24.58 7.44 -41.08
N GLU A 312 25.35 8.53 -41.04
CA GLU A 312 25.72 9.23 -39.80
C GLU A 312 24.50 9.73 -39.01
N LEU A 313 23.54 10.39 -39.67
CA LEU A 313 22.30 10.83 -39.01
C LEU A 313 21.53 9.64 -38.40
N ARG A 314 21.56 8.47 -39.04
CA ARG A 314 20.87 7.28 -38.55
C ARG A 314 21.62 6.60 -37.40
N GLU A 315 22.94 6.56 -37.45
CA GLU A 315 23.74 5.86 -36.45
C GLU A 315 23.97 6.73 -35.20
N GLU A 316 24.11 8.04 -35.38
CA GLU A 316 24.48 8.95 -34.29
C GLU A 316 23.31 9.77 -33.74
N ILE A 317 22.38 10.21 -34.59
CA ILE A 317 21.27 11.09 -34.17
C ILE A 317 20.01 10.29 -33.81
N TYR A 318 19.62 9.34 -34.66
CA TYR A 318 18.36 8.61 -34.48
C TYR A 318 18.22 7.88 -33.13
N PRO A 319 19.24 7.19 -32.57
CA PRO A 319 19.10 6.51 -31.28
C PRO A 319 18.80 7.46 -30.13
N ILE A 320 19.29 8.72 -30.21
CA ILE A 320 19.01 9.75 -29.22
C ILE A 320 17.55 10.22 -29.37
N PHE A 321 17.09 10.44 -30.60
CA PHE A 321 15.69 10.78 -30.89
C PHE A 321 14.71 9.68 -30.48
N GLU A 322 15.04 8.41 -30.71
CA GLU A 322 14.21 7.26 -30.30
C GLU A 322 14.02 7.25 -28.78
N LYS A 323 15.09 7.48 -28.00
CA LYS A 323 15.00 7.64 -26.54
C LYS A 323 14.21 8.87 -26.11
N MET A 324 14.35 10.01 -26.81
CA MET A 324 13.58 11.23 -26.53
C MET A 324 12.08 11.07 -26.84
N ASN A 325 11.73 10.27 -27.84
CA ASN A 325 10.34 9.97 -28.22
C ASN A 325 9.71 8.82 -27.43
N ASP A 326 10.48 8.06 -26.66
CA ASP A 326 9.94 7.00 -25.82
C ASP A 326 9.11 7.59 -24.66
N THR A 327 7.80 7.45 -24.78
CA THR A 327 6.82 7.90 -23.80
C THR A 327 6.97 7.19 -22.46
N SER A 328 7.37 5.91 -22.46
CA SER A 328 7.57 5.14 -21.23
C SER A 328 8.82 5.62 -20.49
N CYS A 329 9.93 5.83 -21.20
CA CYS A 329 11.15 6.38 -20.60
C CYS A 329 10.92 7.79 -20.05
N THR A 330 10.19 8.63 -20.77
CA THR A 330 9.87 9.99 -20.32
C THR A 330 8.98 9.97 -19.09
N MET A 331 7.93 9.13 -19.06
CA MET A 331 7.06 8.97 -17.90
C MET A 331 7.82 8.47 -16.66
N LEU A 332 8.72 7.51 -16.82
CA LEU A 332 9.59 7.03 -15.73
C LEU A 332 10.44 8.17 -15.17
N ARG A 333 11.13 8.93 -16.05
CA ARG A 333 11.92 10.10 -15.63
C ARG A 333 11.08 11.13 -14.87
N MET A 334 9.88 11.45 -15.36
CA MET A 334 8.97 12.38 -14.67
C MET A 334 8.57 11.86 -13.28
N GLY A 335 8.32 10.55 -13.16
CA GLY A 335 8.06 9.91 -11.87
C GLY A 335 9.22 10.05 -10.89
N ARG A 336 10.47 9.85 -11.36
CA ARG A 336 11.68 10.03 -10.54
C ARG A 336 11.88 11.49 -10.13
N ASP A 337 11.84 12.43 -11.07
CA ASP A 337 12.08 13.84 -10.77
C ASP A 337 11.01 14.38 -9.82
N PHE A 338 9.75 13.93 -10.00
CA PHE A 338 8.70 14.23 -9.03
C PHE A 338 8.98 13.58 -7.68
N GLN A 339 9.44 12.33 -7.62
CA GLN A 339 9.81 11.65 -6.37
C GLN A 339 10.87 12.45 -5.60
N GLU A 340 11.95 12.87 -6.24
CA GLU A 340 13.03 13.63 -5.58
C GLU A 340 12.54 15.00 -5.08
N LEU A 341 11.73 15.69 -5.88
CA LEU A 341 11.11 16.97 -5.47
C LEU A 341 10.12 16.78 -4.32
N TRP A 342 9.36 15.69 -4.37
CA TRP A 342 8.38 15.32 -3.37
C TRP A 342 9.07 14.98 -2.05
N GLU A 343 10.09 14.13 -2.04
CA GLU A 343 10.87 13.78 -0.85
C GLU A 343 11.51 15.02 -0.20
N LYS A 344 12.11 15.91 -1.00
CA LYS A 344 12.67 17.18 -0.50
C LYS A 344 11.60 18.08 0.14
N LYS A 345 10.41 18.18 -0.47
CA LYS A 345 9.31 19.01 0.05
C LYS A 345 8.58 18.38 1.24
N GLN A 346 8.41 17.05 1.26
CA GLN A 346 7.85 16.33 2.41
C GLN A 346 8.68 16.58 3.66
N ASN A 347 10.01 16.53 3.53
CA ASN A 347 10.91 16.83 4.63
C ASN A 347 10.85 18.31 5.06
N ALA A 348 10.55 19.23 4.16
CA ALA A 348 10.46 20.66 4.46
C ALA A 348 9.12 21.11 5.06
N VAL A 349 8.03 20.41 4.75
CA VAL A 349 6.64 20.74 5.18
C VAL A 349 6.10 19.72 6.21
N GLU A 350 6.90 18.72 6.59
CA GLU A 350 6.52 17.64 7.52
C GLU A 350 5.22 16.92 7.12
N LEU A 351 5.02 16.74 5.80
CA LEU A 351 3.87 16.03 5.26
C LEU A 351 4.18 14.53 5.12
N PHE A 352 3.78 13.76 6.11
CA PHE A 352 4.06 12.32 6.18
C PHE A 352 2.93 11.48 5.58
N SER A 353 3.28 10.46 4.79
CA SER A 353 2.33 9.41 4.45
C SER A 353 2.02 8.53 5.69
N PRO A 354 0.94 7.72 5.68
CA PRO A 354 0.70 6.76 6.76
C PRO A 354 1.90 5.84 7.04
N ASP A 355 2.56 5.36 5.99
CA ASP A 355 3.78 4.54 6.12
C ASP A 355 4.94 5.33 6.76
N ASP A 356 5.07 6.62 6.44
CA ASP A 356 6.13 7.47 7.03
C ASP A 356 5.88 7.74 8.51
N ILE A 357 4.61 7.88 8.92
CA ILE A 357 4.22 7.99 10.33
C ILE A 357 4.66 6.76 11.11
N VAL A 358 4.40 5.55 10.58
CA VAL A 358 4.83 4.31 11.24
C VAL A 358 6.36 4.19 11.27
N LYS A 359 7.06 4.51 10.18
CA LYS A 359 8.53 4.53 10.14
C LYS A 359 9.12 5.52 11.14
N LYS A 360 8.55 6.72 11.22
CA LYS A 360 9.01 7.75 12.16
C LYS A 360 8.76 7.30 13.60
N MET A 361 7.59 6.76 13.90
CA MET A 361 7.29 6.15 15.20
C MET A 361 8.30 5.05 15.56
N ALA A 362 8.59 4.13 14.63
CA ALA A 362 9.56 3.04 14.82
C ALA A 362 11.00 3.53 15.04
N LYS A 363 11.33 4.75 14.62
CA LYS A 363 12.60 5.43 14.94
C LYS A 363 12.52 6.16 16.28
N SER A 364 11.42 6.86 16.57
CA SER A 364 11.23 7.62 17.81
C SER A 364 11.19 6.72 19.05
N VAL A 365 10.72 5.48 18.94
CA VAL A 365 10.78 4.50 20.05
C VAL A 365 12.21 4.04 20.40
N GLU A 366 13.24 4.47 19.67
CA GLU A 366 14.65 4.30 20.08
C GLU A 366 15.07 5.31 21.15
N ASN A 367 14.31 6.40 21.33
CA ASN A 367 14.49 7.35 22.42
C ASN A 367 13.75 6.86 23.67
N THR A 368 14.50 6.58 24.74
CA THR A 368 13.97 6.08 26.01
C THR A 368 13.05 7.08 26.71
N GLU A 369 13.26 8.39 26.55
CA GLU A 369 12.40 9.42 27.11
C GLU A 369 11.02 9.40 26.43
N PHE A 370 11.00 9.33 25.10
CA PHE A 370 9.75 9.20 24.32
C PHE A 370 8.97 7.94 24.69
N VAL A 371 9.65 6.80 24.84
CA VAL A 371 9.03 5.53 25.28
C VAL A 371 8.45 5.66 26.69
N SER A 372 9.19 6.25 27.63
CA SER A 372 8.75 6.41 29.02
C SER A 372 7.48 7.26 29.13
N GLU A 373 7.40 8.35 28.37
CA GLU A 373 6.21 9.22 28.35
C GLU A 373 4.96 8.50 27.84
N ILE A 374 5.09 7.68 26.79
CA ILE A 374 3.99 6.87 26.27
C ILE A 374 3.57 5.78 27.27
N GLN A 375 4.54 5.10 27.89
CA GLN A 375 4.27 4.04 28.86
C GLN A 375 3.51 4.57 30.09
N LYS A 376 3.79 5.80 30.55
CA LYS A 376 3.06 6.42 31.68
C LYS A 376 1.57 6.66 31.38
N LYS A 377 1.21 6.78 30.10
CA LYS A 377 -0.16 7.08 29.66
C LYS A 377 -1.08 5.87 29.71
N TYR A 378 -0.54 4.67 29.52
CA TYR A 378 -1.35 3.47 29.34
C TYR A 378 -1.03 2.41 30.39
N ASP A 379 -2.06 2.02 31.14
CA ASP A 379 -1.98 0.95 32.12
C ASP A 379 -2.43 -0.39 31.52
N ALA A 380 -3.19 -0.35 30.41
CA ALA A 380 -3.57 -1.53 29.64
C ALA A 380 -3.53 -1.25 28.13
N CYS A 381 -3.23 -2.29 27.34
CA CYS A 381 -3.18 -2.22 25.89
C CYS A 381 -3.81 -3.47 25.25
N VAL A 382 -4.67 -3.24 24.26
CA VAL A 382 -5.33 -4.28 23.46
C VAL A 382 -5.02 -4.02 21.98
N ILE A 383 -4.46 -5.01 21.31
CA ILE A 383 -4.17 -4.95 19.87
C ILE A 383 -5.05 -5.98 19.16
N ASP A 384 -6.02 -5.51 18.40
CA ASP A 384 -6.92 -6.32 17.59
C ASP A 384 -6.39 -6.48 16.15
N GLU A 385 -6.81 -7.55 15.48
CA GLU A 385 -6.36 -7.95 14.13
C GLU A 385 -4.83 -8.05 14.00
N PHE A 386 -4.17 -8.58 15.02
CA PHE A 386 -2.71 -8.62 15.07
C PHE A 386 -2.07 -9.44 13.92
N GLN A 387 -2.81 -10.37 13.29
CA GLN A 387 -2.35 -11.10 12.10
C GLN A 387 -2.09 -10.23 10.87
N ASP A 388 -2.60 -8.99 10.85
CA ASP A 388 -2.47 -8.06 9.74
C ASP A 388 -1.37 -7.00 9.98
N THR A 389 -0.51 -7.24 10.98
CA THR A 389 0.62 -6.35 11.32
C THR A 389 1.89 -6.69 10.54
N ASP A 390 2.82 -5.74 10.51
CA ASP A 390 4.13 -5.88 9.90
C ASP A 390 5.27 -5.78 10.94
N THR A 391 6.50 -6.04 10.50
CA THR A 391 7.69 -6.03 11.37
C THR A 391 7.96 -4.69 12.06
N LEU A 392 7.65 -3.55 11.41
CA LEU A 392 7.82 -2.22 12.01
C LEU A 392 6.78 -1.97 13.10
N GLN A 393 5.53 -2.34 12.84
CA GLN A 393 4.44 -2.23 13.81
C GLN A 393 4.71 -3.10 15.03
N TRP A 394 5.19 -4.33 14.82
CA TRP A 394 5.63 -5.20 15.91
C TRP A 394 6.78 -4.58 16.72
N LYS A 395 7.82 -4.04 16.07
CA LYS A 395 8.92 -3.33 16.75
C LYS A 395 8.38 -2.24 17.70
N ILE A 396 7.41 -1.45 17.24
CA ILE A 396 6.79 -0.38 18.05
C ILE A 396 6.12 -0.98 19.30
N PHE A 397 5.18 -1.91 19.13
CA PHE A 397 4.41 -2.45 20.27
C PHE A 397 5.28 -3.26 21.23
N ARG A 398 6.26 -4.00 20.71
CA ARG A 398 7.25 -4.73 21.51
C ARG A 398 8.05 -3.78 22.39
N THR A 399 8.61 -2.70 21.82
CA THR A 399 9.40 -1.74 22.59
C THR A 399 8.54 -0.99 23.61
N LEU A 400 7.30 -0.64 23.27
CA LEU A 400 6.43 0.10 24.18
C LEU A 400 5.90 -0.76 25.34
N PHE A 401 5.49 -2.00 25.09
CA PHE A 401 4.64 -2.74 26.03
C PHE A 401 5.19 -4.09 26.49
N LEU A 402 6.30 -4.58 25.92
CA LEU A 402 6.96 -5.81 26.37
C LEU A 402 8.27 -5.57 27.13
N ASP A 403 8.51 -4.34 27.58
CA ASP A 403 9.65 -4.02 28.43
C ASP A 403 9.53 -4.70 29.82
N PRO A 404 10.43 -5.64 30.18
CA PRO A 404 10.41 -6.28 31.48
C PRO A 404 10.68 -5.33 32.65
N GLN A 405 11.34 -4.19 32.41
CA GLN A 405 11.65 -3.19 33.44
C GLN A 405 10.44 -2.31 33.78
N ASN A 406 9.50 -2.17 32.84
CA ASN A 406 8.29 -1.38 33.01
C ASN A 406 7.06 -2.16 32.50
N PRO A 407 6.64 -3.23 33.21
CA PRO A 407 5.55 -4.07 32.75
C PRO A 407 4.22 -3.32 32.81
N ILE A 408 3.52 -3.29 31.67
CA ILE A 408 2.13 -2.84 31.62
C ILE A 408 1.23 -3.79 32.41
N ARG A 409 0.17 -3.27 33.04
CA ARG A 409 -0.67 -4.08 33.95
C ARG A 409 -1.48 -5.13 33.18
N SER A 410 -1.94 -4.82 31.97
CA SER A 410 -2.63 -5.77 31.10
C SER A 410 -2.25 -5.53 29.63
N LEU A 411 -1.84 -6.59 28.93
CA LEU A 411 -1.49 -6.56 27.51
C LEU A 411 -2.18 -7.73 26.82
N CYS A 412 -3.02 -7.43 25.83
CA CYS A 412 -3.75 -8.44 25.09
C CYS A 412 -3.54 -8.26 23.58
N PHE A 413 -2.93 -9.25 22.94
CA PHE A 413 -2.88 -9.35 21.49
C PHE A 413 -3.96 -10.31 21.03
N VAL A 414 -4.72 -9.91 20.02
CA VAL A 414 -5.81 -10.73 19.50
C VAL A 414 -5.72 -10.83 17.99
N GLY A 415 -5.80 -12.05 17.48
CA GLY A 415 -5.77 -12.28 16.04
C GLY A 415 -5.94 -13.74 15.67
N ASP A 416 -6.00 -13.99 14.36
CA ASP A 416 -6.05 -15.34 13.81
C ASP A 416 -5.08 -15.49 12.63
N PRO A 417 -4.00 -16.28 12.77
CA PRO A 417 -3.03 -16.48 11.69
C PRO A 417 -3.68 -17.10 10.44
N LYS A 418 -4.81 -17.84 10.60
CA LYS A 418 -5.57 -18.44 9.50
C LYS A 418 -6.30 -17.40 8.64
N GLN A 419 -6.43 -16.17 9.15
CA GLN A 419 -7.14 -15.05 8.49
C GLN A 419 -6.19 -13.97 7.96
N SER A 420 -4.87 -14.17 8.00
CA SER A 420 -3.89 -13.22 7.45
C SER A 420 -3.94 -13.22 5.91
N ILE A 421 -4.66 -12.25 5.34
CA ILE A 421 -4.89 -12.14 3.88
C ILE A 421 -4.40 -10.81 3.28
N TYR A 422 -3.81 -9.93 4.09
CA TYR A 422 -3.37 -8.59 3.68
C TYR A 422 -1.88 -8.50 3.31
N SER A 423 -1.28 -9.56 2.75
CA SER A 423 0.13 -9.57 2.34
C SER A 423 0.48 -8.48 1.31
N PHE A 424 -0.48 -8.12 0.44
CA PHE A 424 -0.35 -6.99 -0.49
C PHE A 424 -0.26 -5.61 0.19
N ARG A 425 -0.54 -5.53 1.50
CA ARG A 425 -0.36 -4.36 2.37
C ARG A 425 0.76 -4.55 3.38
N LYS A 426 1.72 -5.44 3.10
CA LYS A 426 2.92 -5.74 3.93
C LYS A 426 2.63 -6.51 5.23
N ALA A 427 1.41 -6.98 5.48
CA ALA A 427 1.14 -7.86 6.61
C ALA A 427 2.03 -9.11 6.52
N ASP A 428 2.65 -9.49 7.63
CA ASP A 428 3.62 -10.57 7.69
C ASP A 428 3.25 -11.61 8.76
N LEU A 429 2.87 -12.80 8.29
CA LEU A 429 2.53 -13.93 9.15
C LEU A 429 3.72 -14.37 10.02
N TYR A 430 4.97 -14.21 9.57
CA TYR A 430 6.13 -14.57 10.38
C TYR A 430 6.29 -13.65 11.59
N THR A 431 6.01 -12.35 11.41
CA THR A 431 5.94 -11.38 12.51
C THR A 431 4.90 -11.79 13.57
N TYR A 432 3.71 -12.28 13.15
CA TYR A 432 2.72 -12.80 14.08
C TYR A 432 3.24 -14.00 14.90
N LEU A 433 3.89 -14.96 14.23
CA LEU A 433 4.41 -16.17 14.89
C LEU A 433 5.55 -15.83 15.87
N GLN A 434 6.46 -14.94 15.48
CA GLN A 434 7.52 -14.45 16.34
C GLN A 434 6.96 -13.76 17.58
N ALA A 435 5.99 -12.85 17.40
CA ALA A 435 5.37 -12.14 18.51
C ALA A 435 4.64 -13.08 19.48
N LYS A 436 3.95 -14.11 18.96
CA LYS A 436 3.32 -15.14 19.78
C LYS A 436 4.33 -15.86 20.68
N GLU A 437 5.51 -16.19 20.15
CA GLU A 437 6.59 -16.83 20.90
C GLU A 437 7.18 -15.89 21.97
N GLU A 438 7.44 -14.62 21.63
CA GLU A 438 8.01 -13.63 22.54
C GLU A 438 7.06 -13.22 23.68
N VAL A 439 5.76 -13.11 23.40
CA VAL A 439 4.75 -12.81 24.43
C VAL A 439 4.64 -13.97 25.41
N GLY A 440 4.68 -15.21 24.88
CA GLY A 440 4.68 -16.47 25.63
C GLY A 440 3.28 -17.05 25.79
N GLU A 441 2.56 -16.64 26.83
CA GLU A 441 1.29 -17.28 27.21
C GLU A 441 0.21 -17.10 26.13
N SER A 442 -0.16 -18.20 25.47
CA SER A 442 -1.14 -18.21 24.40
C SER A 442 -2.44 -18.92 24.79
N CYS A 443 -3.52 -18.25 24.44
CA CYS A 443 -4.88 -18.62 24.72
C CYS A 443 -5.66 -18.82 23.42
N VAL A 444 -6.70 -19.64 23.44
CA VAL A 444 -7.54 -19.90 22.26
C VAL A 444 -9.00 -19.67 22.60
N LEU A 445 -9.72 -18.97 21.72
CA LEU A 445 -11.18 -19.02 21.66
C LEU A 445 -11.58 -20.18 20.77
N SER A 446 -12.10 -21.26 21.37
CA SER A 446 -12.35 -22.52 20.66
C SER A 446 -13.78 -22.73 20.20
N THR A 447 -14.73 -21.92 20.67
CA THR A 447 -16.17 -22.10 20.38
C THR A 447 -16.66 -21.08 19.36
N ASN A 448 -17.19 -21.54 18.23
CA ASN A 448 -17.83 -20.72 17.19
C ASN A 448 -19.31 -20.49 17.54
N TYR A 449 -19.70 -19.21 17.62
CA TYR A 449 -21.06 -18.75 17.94
C TYR A 449 -21.81 -18.19 16.74
N ARG A 450 -21.22 -18.23 15.54
CA ARG A 450 -21.75 -17.58 14.33
C ARG A 450 -22.41 -18.57 13.37
N SER A 451 -21.98 -19.82 13.39
CA SER A 451 -22.24 -20.80 12.34
C SER A 451 -22.87 -22.06 12.91
N GLN A 452 -23.73 -22.70 12.10
CA GLN A 452 -24.38 -23.94 12.46
C GLN A 452 -23.40 -25.12 12.62
N PRO A 453 -23.74 -26.12 13.44
CA PRO A 453 -22.85 -27.24 13.74
C PRO A 453 -22.35 -28.00 12.50
N SER A 454 -23.19 -28.24 11.50
CA SER A 454 -22.76 -28.95 10.28
C SER A 454 -21.70 -28.21 9.47
N LEU A 455 -21.77 -26.88 9.37
CA LEU A 455 -20.76 -26.08 8.67
C LEU A 455 -19.43 -26.12 9.41
N VAL A 456 -19.47 -25.95 10.74
CA VAL A 456 -18.27 -26.03 11.59
C VAL A 456 -17.61 -27.41 11.45
N LYS A 457 -18.40 -28.48 11.50
CA LYS A 457 -17.92 -29.85 11.30
C LYS A 457 -17.29 -30.03 9.93
N ALA A 458 -17.93 -29.57 8.87
CA ALA A 458 -17.45 -29.71 7.51
C ALA A 458 -16.12 -28.96 7.28
N LEU A 459 -15.99 -27.73 7.76
CA LEU A 459 -14.74 -26.96 7.69
C LEU A 459 -13.63 -27.63 8.50
N ASN A 460 -13.93 -28.08 9.71
CA ASN A 460 -12.99 -28.83 10.53
C ASN A 460 -12.48 -30.10 9.84
N THR A 461 -13.36 -30.84 9.15
CA THR A 461 -12.96 -32.03 8.39
C THR A 461 -12.15 -31.67 7.16
N LEU A 462 -12.52 -30.62 6.44
CA LEU A 462 -11.83 -30.20 5.23
C LEU A 462 -10.39 -29.75 5.52
N PHE A 463 -10.18 -29.05 6.65
CA PHE A 463 -8.89 -28.47 7.01
C PHE A 463 -8.05 -29.39 7.91
N SER A 464 -8.57 -30.57 8.27
CA SER A 464 -7.83 -31.54 9.09
C SER A 464 -6.62 -32.08 8.35
N SER A 465 -5.61 -32.51 9.11
CA SER A 465 -4.40 -33.14 8.56
C SER A 465 -4.68 -34.45 7.80
N GLU A 466 -5.83 -35.08 8.04
CA GLU A 466 -6.29 -36.27 7.32
C GLU A 466 -6.70 -35.93 5.88
N THR A 467 -7.33 -34.77 5.67
CA THR A 467 -7.85 -34.34 4.36
C THR A 467 -6.81 -33.51 3.61
N VAL A 468 -6.18 -32.56 4.31
CA VAL A 468 -5.20 -31.64 3.75
C VAL A 468 -3.87 -31.91 4.43
N LYS A 469 -2.97 -32.58 3.69
CA LYS A 469 -1.61 -32.90 4.18
C LYS A 469 -0.82 -31.66 4.62
N SER A 470 -1.13 -30.50 4.05
CA SER A 470 -0.45 -29.22 4.26
C SER A 470 -1.44 -28.07 4.05
N TRP A 471 -1.93 -27.46 5.14
CA TRP A 471 -2.92 -26.40 5.09
C TRP A 471 -2.30 -25.06 4.65
N ILE A 472 -1.21 -24.65 5.32
CA ILE A 472 -0.41 -23.47 4.98
C ILE A 472 1.06 -23.83 5.20
N ARG A 473 1.88 -23.75 4.14
CA ARG A 473 3.34 -23.93 4.26
C ARG A 473 4.00 -22.65 4.75
N LEU A 474 4.99 -22.82 5.62
CA LEU A 474 5.85 -21.75 6.15
C LEU A 474 7.30 -21.99 5.71
N PRO A 475 7.68 -21.67 4.45
CA PRO A 475 8.99 -21.99 3.90
C PRO A 475 10.17 -21.50 4.73
N SER A 476 10.09 -20.30 5.32
CA SER A 476 11.19 -19.72 6.10
C SER A 476 11.45 -20.48 7.40
N LEU A 477 10.45 -21.17 7.93
CA LEU A 477 10.56 -22.01 9.14
C LEU A 477 10.75 -23.49 8.79
N ASN A 478 10.63 -23.86 7.51
CA ASN A 478 10.55 -25.24 7.05
C ASN A 478 9.49 -26.06 7.82
N THR A 479 8.37 -25.41 8.13
CA THR A 479 7.23 -26.01 8.84
C THR A 479 5.93 -25.79 8.09
N GLU A 480 4.85 -26.33 8.65
CA GLU A 480 3.48 -26.11 8.19
C GLU A 480 2.64 -25.64 9.38
N MET A 481 1.64 -24.83 9.09
CA MET A 481 0.74 -24.34 10.10
C MET A 481 -0.27 -25.43 10.48
N GLU A 482 -0.35 -25.74 11.78
CA GLU A 482 -1.37 -26.65 12.30
C GLU A 482 -2.75 -26.00 12.27
N TYR A 483 -3.76 -26.77 11.85
CA TYR A 483 -5.15 -26.35 11.93
C TYR A 483 -5.74 -26.67 13.31
N THR A 484 -6.09 -25.63 14.05
CA THR A 484 -6.79 -25.77 15.33
C THR A 484 -8.29 -25.87 15.11
N HIS A 485 -8.88 -27.01 15.48
CA HIS A 485 -10.32 -27.24 15.42
C HIS A 485 -11.10 -26.28 16.33
N VAL A 486 -12.27 -25.84 15.86
CA VAL A 486 -13.24 -25.10 16.66
C VAL A 486 -14.50 -25.93 16.92
N LYS A 487 -15.16 -25.73 18.06
CA LYS A 487 -16.41 -26.37 18.44
C LYS A 487 -17.58 -25.46 18.05
N ALA A 488 -18.71 -26.03 17.65
CA ALA A 488 -19.94 -25.25 17.54
C ALA A 488 -20.45 -24.89 18.94
N ALA A 489 -21.12 -23.74 19.07
CA ALA A 489 -21.74 -23.34 20.32
C ALA A 489 -22.78 -24.38 20.79
N PRO A 490 -22.90 -24.65 22.10
CA PRO A 490 -23.85 -25.65 22.62
C PRO A 490 -25.31 -25.38 22.26
N HIS A 491 -25.64 -24.11 22.03
CA HIS A 491 -26.99 -23.64 21.70
C HIS A 491 -27.14 -23.28 20.22
N ALA A 492 -26.17 -23.62 19.36
CA ALA A 492 -26.30 -23.39 17.93
C ALA A 492 -27.35 -24.35 17.35
N GLU A 493 -28.38 -23.78 16.73
CA GLU A 493 -29.41 -24.55 16.04
C GLU A 493 -28.90 -25.04 14.66
N GLU A 494 -29.41 -26.19 14.23
CA GLU A 494 -29.11 -26.76 12.92
C GLU A 494 -30.28 -26.50 11.99
N GLU A 495 -30.03 -25.79 10.88
CA GLU A 495 -31.02 -25.55 9.85
C GLU A 495 -30.78 -26.48 8.66
N VAL A 496 -31.83 -27.16 8.21
CA VAL A 496 -31.77 -27.99 7.00
C VAL A 496 -32.03 -27.11 5.79
N PHE A 497 -31.09 -27.08 4.85
CA PHE A 497 -31.24 -26.32 3.61
C PHE A 497 -32.39 -26.88 2.75
N GLU A 498 -33.21 -25.97 2.19
CA GLU A 498 -34.36 -26.32 1.35
C GLU A 498 -33.99 -27.05 0.05
N ASP A 499 -32.77 -26.84 -0.44
CA ASP A 499 -32.25 -27.43 -1.68
C ASP A 499 -31.69 -28.85 -1.48
N GLY A 500 -31.72 -29.38 -0.25
CA GLY A 500 -31.19 -30.69 0.11
C GLY A 500 -29.66 -30.80 0.05
N LYS A 501 -28.94 -29.70 -0.16
CA LYS A 501 -27.47 -29.69 -0.18
C LYS A 501 -26.91 -29.60 1.24
N ALA A 502 -25.65 -30.02 1.38
CA ALA A 502 -24.90 -29.86 2.63
C ALA A 502 -24.30 -28.45 2.76
N SER A 503 -23.88 -28.08 3.98
CA SER A 503 -23.23 -26.80 4.31
C SER A 503 -22.00 -26.45 3.45
N LEU A 504 -21.34 -27.44 2.85
CA LEU A 504 -20.25 -27.27 1.89
C LEU A 504 -20.58 -28.13 0.66
N HIS A 505 -20.59 -27.50 -0.51
CA HIS A 505 -20.75 -28.16 -1.80
C HIS A 505 -19.58 -27.77 -2.71
N PHE A 506 -19.05 -28.76 -3.42
CA PHE A 506 -17.99 -28.56 -4.40
C PHE A 506 -18.56 -28.85 -5.78
N PHE A 507 -18.24 -28.00 -6.75
CA PHE A 507 -18.55 -28.22 -8.16
C PHE A 507 -17.27 -28.06 -8.99
N ILE A 508 -17.24 -28.72 -10.15
CA ILE A 508 -16.13 -28.65 -11.09
C ILE A 508 -16.59 -27.79 -12.27
N ALA A 509 -15.97 -26.64 -12.46
CA ALA A 509 -16.20 -25.77 -13.61
C ALA A 509 -15.03 -25.85 -14.59
N GLU A 510 -15.31 -26.04 -15.88
CA GLU A 510 -14.30 -25.94 -16.95
C GLU A 510 -13.95 -24.47 -17.22
N SER A 511 -12.66 -24.11 -17.14
CA SER A 511 -12.19 -22.73 -17.38
C SER A 511 -10.97 -22.72 -18.30
N PRO A 512 -10.88 -21.79 -19.27
CA PRO A 512 -9.70 -21.66 -20.12
C PRO A 512 -8.46 -21.23 -19.32
N LEU A 513 -7.31 -21.86 -19.60
CA LEU A 513 -6.01 -21.48 -19.02
C LEU A 513 -5.53 -20.14 -19.61
N GLY A 514 -5.18 -19.16 -18.76
CA GLY A 514 -4.61 -17.87 -19.21
C GLY A 514 -4.76 -16.70 -18.23
N ARG A 515 -4.26 -15.52 -18.61
CA ARG A 515 -4.41 -14.25 -17.84
C ARG A 515 -5.77 -13.56 -18.03
N GLU A 516 -6.54 -13.94 -19.05
CA GLU A 516 -7.90 -13.43 -19.32
C GLU A 516 -9.00 -14.18 -18.55
N LYS A 517 -8.67 -14.79 -17.41
CA LYS A 517 -9.59 -15.60 -16.61
C LYS A 517 -10.71 -14.76 -16.02
N LYS A 518 -11.95 -15.00 -16.45
CA LYS A 518 -13.12 -14.76 -15.61
C LYS A 518 -13.18 -15.91 -14.59
N TRP A 519 -13.27 -15.54 -13.32
CA TRP A 519 -13.63 -16.44 -12.22
C TRP A 519 -14.96 -17.13 -12.54
N PRO A 520 -15.28 -18.29 -11.92
CA PRO A 520 -16.55 -18.95 -12.15
C PRO A 520 -17.71 -17.94 -12.04
N THR A 521 -18.54 -17.88 -13.07
CA THR A 521 -19.72 -17.00 -13.11
C THR A 521 -20.87 -17.70 -12.38
N SER A 522 -21.89 -16.95 -11.98
CA SER A 522 -23.11 -17.54 -11.41
C SER A 522 -23.75 -18.58 -12.35
N GLU A 523 -23.69 -18.35 -13.68
CA GLU A 523 -24.10 -19.34 -14.69
C GLU A 523 -23.28 -20.64 -14.69
N MET A 524 -22.04 -20.62 -14.18
CA MET A 524 -21.20 -21.81 -14.03
C MET A 524 -21.47 -22.57 -12.73
N GLU A 525 -22.05 -21.91 -11.72
CA GLU A 525 -22.47 -22.51 -10.46
C GLU A 525 -23.88 -23.13 -10.56
N GLU A 526 -24.71 -22.59 -11.46
CA GLU A 526 -26.05 -23.12 -11.78
C GLU A 526 -26.03 -24.39 -12.66
N LYS A 527 -24.90 -24.68 -13.33
CA LYS A 527 -24.70 -25.88 -14.15
C LYS A 527 -24.06 -27.01 -13.36
#